data_AF-A0A9W8JQ47-F1
#
_entry.id   AF-A0A9W8JQ47-F1
#
_cell.length_a   1.000
_cell.length_b   1.000
_cell.length_c   1.000
_cell.angle_alpha   90.00
_cell.angle_beta   90.00
_cell.angle_gamma   90.00
#
_symmetry.space_group_name_H-M   'P 1'
#
loop_
_entity.id
_entity.type
_entity.pdbx_description
1 polymer ?
#
loop_
_entity_poly.entity_id
_entity_poly.type
_entity_poly.pdbx_seq_one_letter_code
_entity_poly.pdbx_strand_id
1 'polypeptide(L)'
;MSSALSRELRTKHNTRSLPIRKDDEVRIVRGKFKGREGKVLQVYRKKWVIHVDRVQRDKSNGASSPIGIHPSNVVIINIKLDKDRRAILDRKDRNKSAAAPGGEVENVD
;
A
#
# COMPACT_ATOMS: atom_id res chain seq x y z
N MET A 1 8.15 -0.77 3.21
CA MET A 1 6.73 -0.89 3.60
C MET A 1 5.81 -0.49 2.44
N SER A 2 5.72 -1.33 1.41
CA SER A 2 4.80 -1.14 0.29
C SER A 2 3.67 -2.16 0.37
N SER A 3 2.50 -1.78 -0.14
CA SER A 3 1.34 -2.64 -0.22
C SER A 3 0.83 -2.69 -1.66
N ALA A 4 0.15 -3.77 -1.99
CA ALA A 4 -0.42 -3.96 -3.31
C ALA A 4 -1.65 -3.07 -3.48
N LEU A 5 -1.85 -2.51 -4.67
CA LEU A 5 -3.08 -1.77 -4.99
C LEU A 5 -4.24 -2.73 -5.27
N SER A 6 -5.48 -2.29 -5.04
CA SER A 6 -6.71 -2.97 -5.48
C SER A 6 -6.72 -3.11 -7.00
N ARG A 7 -7.53 -4.04 -7.53
CA ARG A 7 -7.60 -4.27 -8.99
C ARG A 7 -8.03 -3.01 -9.74
N GLU A 8 -8.98 -2.27 -9.19
CA GLU A 8 -9.47 -0.99 -9.73
C GLU A 8 -8.36 0.07 -9.78
N LEU A 9 -7.62 0.26 -8.68
CA LEU A 9 -6.51 1.22 -8.62
C LEU A 9 -5.35 0.81 -9.54
N ARG A 10 -5.11 -0.49 -9.71
CA ARG A 10 -4.10 -0.99 -10.67
C ARG A 10 -4.49 -0.66 -12.10
N THR A 11 -5.75 -0.80 -12.47
CA THR A 11 -6.21 -0.42 -13.81
C THR A 11 -6.12 1.08 -14.01
N LYS A 12 -6.53 1.87 -13.01
CA LYS A 12 -6.54 3.34 -13.08
C LYS A 12 -5.14 3.98 -13.18
N HIS A 13 -4.18 3.47 -12.41
CA HIS A 13 -2.84 4.07 -12.31
C HIS A 13 -1.73 3.20 -12.89
N ASN A 14 -2.09 2.06 -13.50
CA ASN A 14 -1.19 1.07 -14.10
C ASN A 14 -0.02 0.59 -13.20
N THR A 15 -0.12 0.82 -11.90
CA THR A 15 0.94 0.57 -10.92
C THR A 15 0.55 -0.62 -10.06
N ARG A 16 1.50 -1.53 -9.76
CA ARG A 16 1.20 -2.74 -8.98
C ARG A 16 1.17 -2.50 -7.47
N SER A 17 2.03 -1.61 -6.96
CA SER A 17 2.21 -1.35 -5.53
C SER A 17 2.63 0.08 -5.21
N LEU A 18 2.24 0.54 -4.02
CA LEU A 18 2.54 1.88 -3.53
C LEU A 18 3.02 1.84 -2.06
N PRO A 19 3.92 2.74 -1.63
CA PRO A 19 4.22 2.92 -0.21
C PRO A 19 2.97 3.34 0.58
N ILE A 20 2.69 2.64 1.67
CA ILE A 20 1.56 2.98 2.56
C ILE A 20 1.84 4.31 3.28
N ARG A 21 0.80 5.14 3.38
CA ARG A 21 0.77 6.38 4.17
C ARG A 21 -0.37 6.33 5.18
N LYS A 22 -0.27 7.24 6.17
CA LYS A 22 -1.40 7.56 7.04
C LYS A 22 -2.56 8.04 6.18
N ASP A 23 -3.78 7.69 6.59
CA ASP A 23 -5.04 8.02 5.95
C ASP A 23 -5.34 7.31 4.62
N ASP A 24 -4.51 6.38 4.15
CA ASP A 24 -4.95 5.44 3.11
C ASP A 24 -6.00 4.48 3.67
N GLU A 25 -6.93 4.03 2.84
CA GLU A 25 -7.86 2.95 3.21
C GLU A 25 -7.35 1.63 2.70
N VAL A 26 -7.36 0.62 3.57
CA VAL A 26 -6.79 -0.69 3.29
C VAL A 26 -7.77 -1.80 3.66
N ARG A 27 -7.72 -2.89 2.89
CA ARG A 27 -8.36 -4.18 3.19
C ARG A 27 -7.32 -5.19 3.60
N ILE A 28 -7.57 -5.92 4.68
CA ILE A 28 -6.69 -6.98 5.14
C ILE A 28 -7.01 -8.26 4.37
N VAL A 29 -6.00 -8.85 3.71
CA VAL A 29 -6.18 -10.02 2.85
C VAL A 29 -5.65 -11.32 3.47
N ARG A 30 -4.81 -11.23 4.51
CA ARG A 30 -4.18 -12.38 5.18
C ARG A 30 -4.28 -12.25 6.70
N GLY A 31 -4.27 -13.40 7.38
CA GLY A 31 -4.26 -13.49 8.85
C GLY A 31 -5.64 -13.40 9.50
N LYS A 32 -5.67 -13.31 10.84
CA LYS A 32 -6.88 -13.36 11.67
C LYS A 32 -7.91 -12.27 11.34
N PHE A 33 -7.48 -11.11 10.87
CA PHE A 33 -8.33 -9.96 10.57
C PHE A 33 -8.68 -9.84 9.08
N LYS A 34 -8.52 -10.93 8.31
CA LYS A 34 -8.88 -10.98 6.89
C LYS A 34 -10.32 -10.52 6.65
N GLY A 35 -10.54 -9.76 5.58
CA GLY A 35 -11.84 -9.22 5.19
C GLY A 35 -12.20 -7.91 5.88
N ARG A 36 -11.50 -7.52 6.95
CA ARG A 36 -11.71 -6.20 7.57
C ARG A 36 -11.08 -5.10 6.70
N GLU A 37 -11.77 -3.97 6.69
CA GLU A 37 -11.35 -2.74 6.04
C GLU A 37 -11.23 -1.64 7.06
N GLY A 38 -10.32 -0.70 6.80
CA GLY A 38 -10.17 0.46 7.66
C GLY A 38 -9.12 1.42 7.15
N LYS A 39 -9.13 2.60 7.73
CA LYS A 39 -8.15 3.65 7.47
C LYS A 39 -6.84 3.36 8.20
N VAL A 40 -5.70 3.64 7.59
CA VAL A 40 -4.40 3.55 8.26
C VAL A 40 -4.25 4.71 9.25
N LEU A 41 -4.26 4.41 10.54
CA LEU A 41 -4.10 5.39 11.62
C LEU A 41 -2.67 5.89 11.72
N GLN A 42 -1.71 4.97 11.64
CA GLN A 42 -0.28 5.26 11.77
C GLN A 42 0.57 4.17 11.11
N VAL A 43 1.74 4.58 10.63
CA VAL A 43 2.75 3.71 10.02
C VAL A 43 3.94 3.64 10.95
N TYR A 44 4.07 2.55 11.70
CA TYR A 44 5.11 2.41 12.71
C TYR A 44 6.36 1.75 12.12
N ARG A 45 7.21 2.57 11.49
CA ARG A 45 8.38 2.11 10.73
C ARG A 45 9.44 1.42 11.59
N LYS A 46 9.60 1.80 12.87
CA LYS A 46 10.55 1.15 13.79
C LYS A 46 10.26 -0.35 13.98
N LYS A 47 8.97 -0.74 13.93
CA LYS A 47 8.52 -2.14 14.06
C LYS A 47 8.03 -2.74 12.75
N TRP A 48 8.16 -2.03 11.61
CA TRP A 48 7.70 -2.47 10.30
C TRP A 48 6.21 -2.88 10.24
N VAL A 49 5.36 -2.26 11.07
CA VAL A 49 3.91 -2.54 11.13
C VAL A 49 3.08 -1.29 10.87
N ILE A 50 1.85 -1.51 10.40
CA ILE A 50 0.82 -0.49 10.25
C ILE A 50 -0.29 -0.75 11.28
N HIS A 51 -0.92 0.31 11.75
CA HIS A 51 -2.11 0.22 12.57
C HIS A 51 -3.31 0.67 11.75
N VAL A 52 -4.31 -0.21 11.66
CA VAL A 52 -5.52 -0.01 10.88
C VAL A 52 -6.67 0.26 11.85
N ASP A 53 -7.55 1.19 11.48
CA ASP A 53 -8.72 1.52 12.26
C ASP A 53 -9.62 0.28 12.45
N ARG A 54 -10.30 0.21 13.60
CA ARG A 54 -11.16 -0.92 14.03
C ARG A 54 -10.46 -2.29 14.10
N VAL A 55 -9.12 -2.33 14.01
CA VAL A 55 -8.32 -3.54 14.24
C VAL A 55 -7.54 -3.40 15.53
N GLN A 56 -8.23 -3.74 16.62
CA GLN A 56 -7.78 -3.51 17.98
C GLN A 56 -7.98 -4.80 18.82
N ARG A 57 -7.24 -4.89 19.92
CA ARG A 57 -7.42 -5.90 20.96
C ARG A 57 -7.80 -5.19 22.25
N ASP A 58 -8.78 -5.75 22.95
CA ASP A 58 -9.15 -5.27 24.29
C ASP A 58 -8.17 -5.83 25.33
N LYS A 59 -7.74 -4.95 26.23
CA LYS A 59 -6.92 -5.29 27.39
C LYS A 59 -7.82 -5.64 28.57
N SER A 60 -7.26 -6.34 29.56
CA SER A 60 -7.98 -6.69 30.81
C SER A 60 -8.46 -5.47 31.59
N ASN A 61 -7.83 -4.30 31.41
CA ASN A 61 -8.22 -3.04 32.03
C ASN A 61 -9.32 -2.29 31.26
N GLY A 62 -9.97 -2.91 30.27
CA GLY A 62 -11.06 -2.32 29.47
C GLY A 62 -10.61 -1.37 28.35
N ALA A 63 -9.33 -1.01 28.26
CA ALA A 63 -8.81 -0.18 27.18
C ALA A 63 -8.53 -1.00 25.91
N SER A 64 -8.83 -0.45 24.74
CA SER A 64 -8.46 -1.07 23.46
C SER A 64 -7.06 -0.64 23.01
N SER A 65 -6.34 -1.53 22.32
CA SER A 65 -5.01 -1.25 21.78
C SER A 65 -4.88 -1.72 20.34
N PRO A 66 -4.29 -0.90 19.45
CA PRO A 66 -4.24 -1.21 18.04
C PRO A 66 -3.29 -2.38 17.78
N ILE A 67 -3.70 -3.29 16.92
CA ILE A 67 -2.89 -4.44 16.52
C ILE A 67 -2.02 -4.02 15.34
N GLY A 68 -0.75 -4.41 15.35
CA GLY A 68 0.17 -4.18 14.24
C GLY A 68 -0.05 -5.20 13.13
N ILE A 69 -0.18 -4.72 11.89
CA ILE A 69 -0.30 -5.57 10.70
C ILE A 69 0.87 -5.30 9.77
N HIS A 70 1.40 -6.35 9.13
CA HIS A 70 2.43 -6.17 8.12
C HIS A 70 1.83 -5.63 6.81
N PRO A 71 2.41 -4.60 6.18
CA PRO A 71 1.83 -3.95 4.98
C PRO A 71 1.67 -4.88 3.75
N SER A 72 2.41 -5.99 3.67
CA SER A 72 2.21 -6.98 2.59
C SER A 72 0.93 -7.80 2.74
N ASN A 73 0.33 -7.82 3.93
CA ASN A 73 -0.90 -8.56 4.24
C ASN A 73 -2.16 -7.73 4.02
N VAL A 74 -2.01 -6.51 3.49
CA VAL A 74 -3.11 -5.61 3.16
C VAL A 74 -3.05 -5.21 1.69
N VAL A 75 -4.17 -4.73 1.18
CA VAL A 75 -4.35 -4.15 -0.15
C VAL A 75 -4.94 -2.76 0.01
N ILE A 76 -4.40 -1.78 -0.70
CA ILE A 76 -4.90 -0.39 -0.67
C ILE A 76 -6.17 -0.32 -1.54
N ILE A 77 -7.27 0.19 -0.95
CA ILE A 77 -8.55 0.44 -1.64
C ILE A 77 -8.62 1.88 -2.11
N ASN A 78 -8.33 2.84 -1.22
CA ASN A 78 -8.32 4.26 -1.52
C ASN A 78 -6.99 4.90 -1.13
N ILE A 79 -6.52 5.77 -2.01
CA ILE A 79 -5.23 6.45 -1.91
C ILE A 79 -5.47 7.89 -1.44
N LYS A 80 -4.83 8.33 -0.35
CA LYS A 80 -4.82 9.76 0.00
C LYS A 80 -3.92 10.51 -0.97
N LEU A 81 -4.48 11.23 -1.94
CA LEU A 81 -3.72 11.92 -2.97
C LEU A 81 -3.13 13.24 -2.46
N ASP A 82 -1.81 13.39 -2.61
CA ASP A 82 -1.06 14.64 -2.43
C ASP A 82 -0.19 14.89 -3.68
N LYS A 83 0.45 16.06 -3.78
CA LYS A 83 1.31 16.43 -4.93
C LYS A 83 2.38 15.37 -5.20
N ASP A 84 3.06 14.91 -4.16
CA ASP A 84 4.15 13.94 -4.27
C ASP A 84 3.64 12.54 -4.61
N ARG A 85 2.45 12.17 -4.16
CA ARG A 85 1.84 10.87 -4.44
C ARG A 85 1.43 10.78 -5.90
N ARG A 86 0.91 11.87 -6.46
CA ARG A 86 0.64 11.98 -7.90
C ARG A 86 1.95 11.82 -8.68
N ALA A 87 2.99 12.56 -8.31
CA ALA A 87 4.31 12.43 -8.94
C ALA A 87 4.89 11.00 -8.86
N ILE A 88 4.71 10.30 -7.73
CA ILE A 88 5.13 8.90 -7.58
C ILE A 88 4.32 7.97 -8.47
N LEU A 89 3.00 8.17 -8.55
CA LEU A 89 2.12 7.36 -9.40
C LEU A 89 2.46 7.57 -10.88
N ASP A 90 2.66 8.82 -11.30
CA ASP A 90 2.99 9.16 -12.69
C ASP A 90 4.36 8.59 -13.09
N ARG A 91 5.34 8.59 -12.18
CA ARG A 91 6.66 7.97 -12.40
C ARG A 91 6.58 6.44 -12.46
N LYS A 92 5.65 5.82 -11.73
CA LYS A 92 5.48 4.37 -11.66
C LYS A 92 4.54 3.80 -12.71
N ASP A 93 3.85 4.66 -13.47
CA ASP A 93 2.99 4.24 -14.55
C ASP A 93 3.80 3.48 -15.60
N ARG A 94 3.45 2.22 -15.78
CA ARG A 94 4.17 1.32 -16.68
C ARG A 94 4.00 1.67 -18.15
N ASN A 95 2.98 2.44 -18.51
CA ASN A 95 2.77 2.93 -19.87
C ASN A 95 3.88 3.90 -20.27
N LYS A 96 4.40 4.69 -19.31
CA LYS A 96 5.52 5.61 -19.57
C LYS A 96 6.86 4.89 -19.61
N SER A 97 7.07 3.87 -18.77
CA SER A 97 8.32 3.11 -18.80
C SER A 97 8.49 2.24 -20.06
N ALA A 98 7.39 1.84 -20.71
CA ALA A 98 7.44 1.14 -21.99
C ALA A 98 7.79 2.06 -23.18
N ALA A 99 7.65 3.39 -23.02
CA ALA A 99 7.94 4.39 -24.03
C ALA A 99 9.37 4.99 -23.92
N ALA A 100 10.17 4.57 -22.95
CA ALA A 100 11.60 4.90 -22.90
C ALA A 100 12.37 3.81 -23.67
N PRO A 101 13.11 4.15 -24.74
CA PRO A 101 13.72 3.16 -25.61
C PRO A 101 14.81 2.41 -24.85
N GLY A 102 14.70 1.08 -24.81
CA GLY A 102 15.86 0.24 -24.54
C GLY A 102 16.85 0.47 -25.66
N GLY A 103 18.09 0.85 -25.31
CA GLY A 103 19.18 0.90 -26.28
C GLY A 103 19.33 -0.45 -26.96
N GLU A 104 19.51 -0.40 -28.28
CA GLU A 104 20.01 -1.52 -29.07
C GLU A 104 21.34 -1.97 -28.45
N VAL A 105 21.33 -3.13 -27.81
CA VAL A 105 22.57 -3.88 -27.58
C VAL A 105 22.84 -4.65 -28.87
N GLU A 106 23.59 -4.04 -29.78
CA GLU A 106 24.25 -4.78 -30.87
C GLU A 106 25.14 -5.84 -30.21
N ASN A 107 24.74 -7.11 -30.33
CA ASN A 107 25.66 -8.21 -30.11
C ASN A 107 26.49 -8.31 -31.39
N VAL A 108 27.75 -7.90 -31.33
CA VAL A 108 28.73 -8.19 -32.39
C VAL A 108 29.20 -9.62 -32.15
N ASP A 109 28.96 -10.48 -33.15
CA ASP A 109 29.43 -11.87 -33.24
C ASP A 109 30.95 -12.01 -33.14
#